data_AF-A0A1G0YDI5-F1
#
_entry.id   AF-A0A1G0YDI5-F1
#
_cell.length_a   1.000
_cell.length_b   1.000
_cell.length_c   1.000
_cell.angle_alpha   90.00
_cell.angle_beta   90.00
_cell.angle_gamma   90.00
#
_symmetry.space_group_name_H-M   'P 1'
#
loop_
_entity.id
_entity.type
_entity.pdbx_description
1 polymer ?
#
loop_
_entity_poly.entity_id
_entity_poly.type
_entity_poly.pdbx_seq_one_letter_code
_entity_poly.pdbx_strand_id
1 'polypeptide(L)'
;MDNTSRKPLWAVFSGLSVLILGWMDWQTGYELNFSVFYFIPISVGAWSLGLGGAVILSLLSALIWFGADILAGHVYSSPVFAVWNTGIRLVSFLAMGWSVSMMQQALVREQRTAESLRRALSEVKVLESFLPICAQCKKIRSKEGAWEQLESYISQHANTKFSHGYCPECMRKILEAAGLTEKDIDSL
;
A
#
# COMPACT_ATOMS: atom_id res chain seq x y z
N MET A 1 8.75 0.11 2.42
CA MET A 1 9.14 1.28 3.23
C MET A 1 7.89 1.88 3.82
N ASP A 2 7.70 1.78 5.13
CA ASP A 2 6.45 2.15 5.80
C ASP A 2 6.25 3.67 5.82
N ASN A 3 5.22 4.13 5.10
CA ASN A 3 4.82 5.54 4.99
C ASN A 3 4.36 6.12 6.35
N THR A 4 4.06 5.26 7.33
CA THR A 4 3.55 5.65 8.65
C THR A 4 4.61 6.38 9.49
N SER A 5 5.90 6.06 9.31
CA SER A 5 7.01 6.71 10.03
C SER A 5 7.29 8.15 9.59
N ARG A 6 6.92 8.51 8.35
CA ARG A 6 7.16 9.86 7.78
C ARG A 6 6.01 10.84 8.02
N LYS A 7 4.85 10.36 8.46
CA LYS A 7 3.68 11.21 8.79
C LYS A 7 3.99 12.38 9.74
N PRO A 8 4.72 12.20 10.86
CA PRO A 8 5.05 13.33 11.73
C PRO A 8 5.97 14.36 11.07
N LEU A 9 6.91 13.93 10.21
CA LEU A 9 7.79 14.84 9.47
C LEU A 9 6.99 15.71 8.48
N TRP A 10 6.06 15.11 7.73
CA TRP A 10 5.19 15.86 6.81
C TRP A 10 4.23 16.79 7.53
N ALA A 11 3.73 16.40 8.72
CA ALA A 11 2.93 17.28 9.56
C ALA A 11 3.71 18.52 10.00
N VAL A 12 4.94 18.34 10.49
CA VAL A 12 5.83 19.46 10.86
C VAL A 12 6.12 20.35 9.66
N PHE A 13 6.46 19.76 8.51
CA PHE A 13 6.69 20.50 7.28
C PHE A 13 5.46 21.34 6.86
N SER A 14 4.25 20.77 6.96
CA SER A 14 3.02 21.49 6.62
C SER A 14 2.78 22.70 7.54
N GLY A 15 3.00 22.54 8.85
CA GLY A 15 2.86 23.63 9.82
C GLY A 15 3.87 24.75 9.59
N LEU A 16 5.16 24.40 9.39
CA LEU A 16 6.20 25.38 9.07
C LEU A 16 5.91 26.15 7.78
N SER A 17 5.41 25.45 6.75
CA SER A 17 5.04 26.08 5.49
C SER A 17 3.93 27.12 5.65
N VAL A 18 2.92 26.86 6.51
CA VAL A 18 1.85 27.84 6.82
C VAL A 18 2.43 29.08 7.51
N LEU A 19 3.38 28.91 8.44
CA LEU A 19 4.02 30.03 9.12
C LEU A 19 4.85 30.89 8.15
N ILE A 20 5.62 30.25 7.25
CA ILE A 20 6.42 30.94 6.24
C ILE A 20 5.52 31.71 5.27
N LEU A 21 4.46 31.08 4.74
CA LEU A 21 3.51 31.73 3.85
C LEU A 21 2.77 32.88 4.55
N GLY A 22 2.45 32.73 5.83
CA GLY A 22 1.84 33.79 6.64
C GLY A 22 2.76 35.00 6.81
N TRP A 23 4.04 34.76 7.09
CA TRP A 23 5.05 35.83 7.15
C TRP A 23 5.27 36.50 5.79
N MET A 24 5.26 35.74 4.70
CA MET A 24 5.35 36.28 3.34
C MET A 24 4.15 37.15 2.99
N ASP A 25 2.91 36.70 3.29
CA ASP A 25 1.67 37.48 3.10
C ASP A 25 1.76 38.83 3.83
N TRP A 26 2.29 38.83 5.06
CA TRP A 26 2.46 40.05 5.84
C TRP A 26 3.45 41.04 5.21
N GLN A 27 4.57 40.54 4.67
CA GLN A 27 5.63 41.38 4.09
C GLN A 27 5.30 41.92 2.70
N THR A 28 4.57 41.16 1.90
CA THR A 28 4.29 41.53 0.51
C THR A 28 3.11 42.48 0.37
N GLY A 29 2.26 42.59 1.39
CA GLY A 29 1.03 43.38 1.29
C GLY A 29 0.10 42.86 0.19
N TYR A 30 -1.03 43.53 -0.01
CA TYR A 30 -2.11 43.08 -0.91
C TYR A 30 -1.75 43.14 -2.43
N GLU A 31 -0.49 43.41 -2.79
CA GLU A 31 -0.08 43.47 -4.20
C GLU A 31 -0.10 42.09 -4.86
N LEU A 32 0.03 41.01 -4.08
CA LEU A 32 0.02 39.63 -4.56
C LEU A 32 -0.89 38.73 -3.72
N ASN A 33 -1.78 37.97 -4.37
CA ASN A 33 -2.63 36.99 -3.69
C ASN A 33 -1.94 35.62 -3.59
N PHE A 34 -1.42 35.26 -2.42
CA PHE A 34 -0.75 33.97 -2.21
C PHE A 34 -1.68 32.82 -1.78
N SER A 35 -3.00 32.99 -1.81
CA SER A 35 -3.95 32.02 -1.24
C SER A 35 -3.85 30.61 -1.87
N VAL A 36 -3.48 30.52 -3.15
CA VAL A 36 -3.29 29.24 -3.85
C VAL A 36 -2.13 28.43 -3.26
N PHE A 37 -1.07 29.09 -2.76
CA PHE A 37 0.09 28.39 -2.21
C PHE A 37 -0.23 27.68 -0.89
N TYR A 38 -1.25 28.12 -0.16
CA TYR A 38 -1.72 27.45 1.06
C TYR A 38 -2.39 26.10 0.78
N PHE A 39 -2.79 25.81 -0.47
CA PHE A 39 -3.31 24.48 -0.82
C PHE A 39 -2.26 23.38 -0.65
N ILE A 40 -0.97 23.69 -0.79
CA ILE A 40 0.13 22.73 -0.63
C ILE A 40 0.18 22.22 0.82
N PRO A 41 0.39 23.08 1.85
CA PRO A 41 0.43 22.60 3.22
C PRO A 41 -0.90 21.99 3.68
N ILE A 42 -2.05 22.49 3.21
CA ILE A 42 -3.35 21.90 3.54
C ILE A 42 -3.48 20.49 2.97
N SER A 43 -3.05 20.26 1.74
CA SER A 43 -3.08 18.94 1.11
C SER A 43 -2.12 17.96 1.80
N VAL A 44 -0.91 18.42 2.16
CA VAL A 44 0.09 17.60 2.89
C VAL A 44 -0.39 17.30 4.31
N GLY A 45 -1.01 18.28 4.99
CA GLY A 45 -1.64 18.10 6.29
C GLY A 45 -2.80 17.11 6.25
N ALA A 46 -3.65 17.20 5.22
CA ALA A 46 -4.73 16.25 4.97
C ALA A 46 -4.21 14.82 4.75
N TRP A 47 -3.04 14.67 4.11
CA TRP A 47 -2.40 13.37 3.90
C TRP A 47 -1.81 12.78 5.18
N SER A 48 -1.10 13.59 5.95
CA SER A 48 -0.37 13.12 7.14
C SER A 48 -1.29 12.87 8.34
N LEU A 49 -2.24 13.77 8.58
CA LEU A 49 -3.07 13.82 9.78
C LEU A 49 -4.57 13.59 9.51
N GLY A 50 -4.96 13.36 8.25
CA GLY A 50 -6.35 13.21 7.85
C GLY A 50 -7.14 14.52 7.86
N LEU A 51 -8.47 14.42 7.86
CA LEU A 51 -9.36 15.58 7.81
C LEU A 51 -9.14 16.54 8.99
N GLY A 52 -8.88 16.02 10.19
CA GLY A 52 -8.65 16.84 11.39
C GLY A 52 -7.45 17.78 11.25
N GLY A 53 -6.33 17.29 10.70
CA GLY A 53 -5.15 18.13 10.46
C GLY A 53 -5.39 19.21 9.40
N ALA A 54 -6.12 18.89 8.33
CA ALA A 54 -6.50 19.86 7.30
C ALA A 54 -7.38 20.98 7.87
N VAL A 55 -8.34 20.63 8.73
CA VAL A 55 -9.21 21.61 9.42
C VAL A 55 -8.38 22.52 10.34
N ILE A 56 -7.49 21.94 11.16
CA ILE A 56 -6.62 22.71 12.07
C ILE A 56 -5.75 23.68 11.28
N LEU A 57 -5.08 23.23 10.21
CA LEU A 57 -4.24 24.10 9.38
C LEU A 57 -5.04 25.20 8.67
N SER A 58 -6.27 24.89 8.22
CA SER A 58 -7.17 25.87 7.59
C SER A 58 -7.57 26.97 8.58
N LEU A 59 -7.92 26.58 9.82
CA LEU A 59 -8.26 27.52 10.89
C LEU A 59 -7.05 28.36 11.30
N LEU A 60 -5.89 27.74 11.48
CA LEU A 60 -4.65 28.47 11.82
C LEU A 60 -4.26 29.45 10.73
N SER A 61 -4.34 29.06 9.46
CA SER A 61 -4.06 29.95 8.34
C SER A 61 -5.05 31.13 8.27
N ALA A 62 -6.35 30.88 8.51
CA ALA A 62 -7.35 31.94 8.57
C ALA A 62 -7.10 32.92 9.73
N LEU A 63 -6.73 32.40 10.92
CA LEU A 63 -6.41 33.21 12.09
C LEU A 63 -5.13 34.03 11.90
N ILE A 64 -4.08 33.44 11.31
CA ILE A 64 -2.83 34.14 11.00
C ILE A 64 -3.10 35.29 10.04
N TRP A 65 -3.88 35.06 8.99
CA TRP A 65 -4.25 36.10 8.03
C TRP A 65 -5.07 37.22 8.68
N PHE A 66 -6.11 36.87 9.44
CA PHE A 66 -6.97 37.85 10.11
C PHE A 66 -6.21 38.68 11.16
N GLY A 67 -5.29 38.04 11.90
CA GLY A 67 -4.43 38.75 12.84
C GLY A 67 -3.45 39.69 12.14
N ALA A 68 -2.83 39.25 11.05
CA ALA A 68 -1.96 40.09 10.22
C ALA A 68 -2.73 41.29 9.65
N ASP A 69 -3.96 41.08 9.21
CA ASP A 69 -4.84 42.11 8.65
C ASP A 69 -5.15 43.24 9.65
N ILE A 70 -5.46 42.87 10.90
CA ILE A 70 -5.72 43.83 11.98
C ILE A 70 -4.45 44.59 12.38
N LEU A 71 -3.32 43.88 12.53
CA LEU A 71 -2.05 44.45 12.98
C LEU A 71 -1.41 45.37 11.94
N ALA A 72 -1.61 45.09 10.65
CA ALA A 72 -1.08 45.89 9.57
C ALA A 72 -1.86 47.20 9.34
N GLY A 73 -2.97 47.43 10.09
CA GLY A 73 -3.68 48.71 10.10
C GLY A 73 -4.33 49.06 8.76
N HIS A 74 -4.76 48.07 7.99
CA HIS A 74 -5.22 48.26 6.62
C HIS A 74 -6.54 49.05 6.52
N VAL A 75 -6.58 49.97 5.55
CA VAL A 75 -7.77 50.78 5.24
C VAL A 75 -8.61 50.05 4.19
N TYR A 76 -9.42 49.08 4.62
CA TYR A 76 -10.46 48.55 3.75
C TYR A 76 -11.56 49.60 3.54
N SER A 77 -12.08 49.68 2.30
CA SER A 77 -13.24 50.53 2.00
C SER A 77 -14.47 50.14 2.83
N SER A 78 -14.56 48.87 3.24
CA SER A 78 -15.56 48.38 4.17
C SER A 78 -15.06 47.11 4.87
N PRO A 79 -15.36 46.91 6.17
CA PRO A 79 -15.09 45.67 6.90
C PRO A 79 -15.65 44.41 6.24
N VAL A 80 -16.67 44.57 5.37
CA VAL A 80 -17.30 43.48 4.62
C VAL A 80 -16.28 42.74 3.74
N PHE A 81 -15.32 43.44 3.14
CA PHE A 81 -14.32 42.82 2.27
C PHE A 81 -13.35 41.90 3.03
N ALA A 82 -12.94 42.30 4.24
CA ALA A 82 -12.08 41.48 5.09
C ALA A 82 -12.78 40.19 5.53
N VAL A 83 -14.04 40.30 5.96
CA VAL A 83 -14.88 39.13 6.33
C VAL A 83 -15.10 38.22 5.12
N TRP A 84 -15.40 38.79 3.95
CA TRP A 84 -15.63 38.05 2.72
C TRP A 84 -14.38 37.27 2.27
N ASN A 85 -13.21 37.91 2.26
CA ASN A 85 -11.94 37.27 1.91
C ASN A 85 -11.60 36.13 2.88
N THR A 86 -11.77 36.35 4.19
CA THR A 86 -11.57 35.30 5.21
C THR A 86 -12.53 34.13 4.99
N GLY A 87 -13.80 34.41 4.66
CA GLY A 87 -14.82 33.42 4.38
C GLY A 87 -14.48 32.55 3.17
N ILE A 88 -14.16 33.16 2.03
CA ILE A 88 -13.76 32.42 0.81
C ILE A 88 -12.51 31.57 1.07
N ARG A 89 -11.52 32.12 1.76
CA ARG A 89 -10.27 31.42 2.07
C ARG A 89 -10.55 30.19 2.95
N LEU A 90 -11.34 30.34 4.01
CA LEU A 90 -11.73 29.23 4.87
C LEU A 90 -12.52 28.15 4.11
N VAL A 91 -13.51 28.54 3.31
CA VAL A 91 -14.34 27.58 2.55
C VAL A 91 -13.50 26.82 1.53
N SER A 92 -12.64 27.50 0.77
CA SER A 92 -11.76 26.87 -0.22
C SER A 92 -10.76 25.90 0.41
N PHE A 93 -10.18 26.27 1.56
CA PHE A 93 -9.24 25.43 2.31
C PHE A 93 -9.91 24.17 2.87
N LEU A 94 -11.11 24.31 3.45
CA LEU A 94 -11.89 23.17 3.92
C LEU A 94 -12.32 22.26 2.77
N ALA A 95 -12.76 22.82 1.65
CA ALA A 95 -13.14 22.05 0.46
C ALA A 95 -11.93 21.27 -0.11
N MET A 96 -10.75 21.89 -0.16
CA MET A 96 -9.52 21.23 -0.61
C MET A 96 -9.11 20.10 0.35
N GLY A 97 -9.08 20.38 1.66
CA GLY A 97 -8.76 19.39 2.68
C GLY A 97 -9.72 18.20 2.68
N TRP A 98 -11.03 18.46 2.53
CA TRP A 98 -12.06 17.44 2.39
C TRP A 98 -11.83 16.58 1.14
N SER A 99 -11.64 17.21 -0.01
CA SER A 99 -11.44 16.52 -1.30
C SER A 99 -10.23 15.59 -1.27
N VAL A 100 -9.10 16.08 -0.76
CA VAL A 100 -7.87 15.29 -0.63
C VAL A 100 -8.06 14.14 0.37
N SER A 101 -8.68 14.39 1.53
CA SER A 101 -8.92 13.34 2.52
C SER A 101 -9.86 12.25 1.98
N MET A 102 -10.92 12.64 1.28
CA MET A 102 -11.87 11.73 0.65
C MET A 102 -11.18 10.85 -0.41
N MET A 103 -10.33 11.44 -1.26
CA MET A 103 -9.60 10.71 -2.29
C MET A 103 -8.65 9.66 -1.68
N GLN A 104 -7.92 10.02 -0.63
CA GLN A 104 -7.04 9.07 0.05
C GLN A 104 -7.81 7.93 0.72
N GLN A 105 -8.94 8.23 1.36
CA GLN A 105 -9.79 7.21 1.94
C GLN A 105 -10.32 6.23 0.88
N ALA A 106 -10.67 6.72 -0.31
CA ALA A 106 -11.09 5.87 -1.42
C ALA A 106 -9.96 4.93 -1.86
N LEU A 107 -8.75 5.45 -2.05
CA LEU A 107 -7.58 4.64 -2.43
C LEU A 107 -7.25 3.55 -1.39
N VAL A 108 -7.31 3.88 -0.10
CA VAL A 108 -7.04 2.91 0.97
C VAL A 108 -8.13 1.83 1.01
N ARG A 109 -9.39 2.16 0.74
CA ARG A 109 -10.49 1.18 0.66
C ARG A 109 -10.27 0.21 -0.50
N GLU A 110 -9.95 0.72 -1.69
CA GLU A 110 -9.64 -0.10 -2.87
C GLU A 110 -8.49 -1.07 -2.59
N GLN A 111 -7.39 -0.58 -1.98
CA GLN A 111 -6.26 -1.42 -1.62
C GLN A 111 -6.63 -2.52 -0.62
N ARG A 112 -7.41 -2.20 0.42
CA ARG A 112 -7.86 -3.19 1.40
C ARG A 112 -8.74 -4.27 0.79
N THR A 113 -9.66 -3.89 -0.09
CA THR A 113 -10.52 -4.84 -0.82
C THR A 113 -9.71 -5.70 -1.78
N ALA A 114 -8.76 -5.12 -2.50
CA ALA A 114 -7.87 -5.88 -3.37
C ALA A 114 -7.01 -6.87 -2.58
N GLU A 115 -6.53 -6.48 -1.40
CA GLU A 115 -5.75 -7.35 -0.52
C GLU A 115 -6.60 -8.48 0.07
N SER A 116 -7.82 -8.20 0.53
CA SER A 116 -8.72 -9.25 1.02
C SER A 116 -9.09 -10.25 -0.08
N LEU A 117 -9.35 -9.77 -1.30
CA LEU A 117 -9.60 -10.63 -2.46
C LEU A 117 -8.40 -11.52 -2.77
N ARG A 118 -7.18 -10.94 -2.78
CA ARG A 118 -5.95 -11.71 -2.99
C ARG A 118 -5.75 -12.80 -1.93
N ARG A 119 -6.06 -12.50 -0.66
CA ARG A 119 -5.97 -13.48 0.44
C ARG A 119 -6.97 -14.61 0.24
N ALA A 120 -8.24 -14.32 0.00
CA ALA A 120 -9.26 -15.34 -0.26
C ALA A 120 -8.88 -16.23 -1.46
N LEU A 121 -8.37 -15.64 -2.53
CA LEU A 121 -7.94 -16.38 -3.72
C LEU A 121 -6.69 -17.24 -3.44
N SER A 122 -5.79 -16.79 -2.58
CA SER A 122 -4.64 -17.59 -2.14
C SER A 122 -5.05 -18.78 -1.29
N GLU A 123 -6.06 -18.64 -0.43
CA GLU A 123 -6.58 -19.75 0.38
C GLU A 123 -7.21 -20.83 -0.50
N VAL A 124 -8.01 -20.44 -1.50
CA VAL A 124 -8.56 -21.37 -2.50
C VAL A 124 -7.44 -22.07 -3.26
N LYS A 125 -6.41 -21.34 -3.69
CA LYS A 125 -5.27 -21.92 -4.42
C LYS A 125 -4.49 -22.93 -3.59
N VAL A 126 -4.33 -22.70 -2.29
CA VAL A 126 -3.72 -23.68 -1.37
C VAL A 126 -4.61 -24.92 -1.26
N LEU A 127 -5.93 -24.75 -1.15
CA LEU A 127 -6.86 -25.87 -1.10
C LEU A 127 -6.85 -26.70 -2.40
N GLU A 128 -6.73 -26.04 -3.56
CA GLU A 128 -6.54 -26.69 -4.86
C GLU A 128 -5.17 -27.36 -5.03
N SER A 129 -4.17 -26.97 -4.23
CA SER A 129 -2.81 -27.54 -4.32
C SER A 129 -2.69 -28.93 -3.66
N PHE A 130 -3.71 -29.37 -2.92
CA PHE A 130 -3.75 -30.74 -2.40
C PHE A 130 -4.10 -31.72 -3.52
N LEU A 131 -3.09 -32.47 -3.96
CA LEU A 131 -3.29 -33.58 -4.89
C LEU A 131 -3.90 -34.77 -4.12
N PRO A 132 -5.14 -35.18 -4.41
CA PRO A 132 -5.73 -36.33 -3.75
C PRO A 132 -5.01 -37.59 -4.23
N ILE A 133 -4.31 -38.27 -3.32
CA ILE A 133 -3.63 -39.53 -3.62
C ILE A 133 -4.41 -40.71 -3.03
N CYS A 134 -4.49 -41.81 -3.77
CA CYS A 134 -5.08 -43.04 -3.26
C CYS A 134 -4.19 -43.59 -2.15
N ALA A 135 -4.73 -43.82 -0.95
CA ALA A 135 -3.96 -44.32 0.19
C ALA A 135 -3.29 -45.68 -0.11
N GLN A 136 -3.96 -46.53 -0.90
CA GLN A 136 -3.53 -47.89 -1.24
C GLN A 136 -2.51 -47.95 -2.37
N CYS A 137 -2.81 -47.35 -3.53
CA CYS A 137 -2.01 -47.52 -4.76
C CYS A 137 -1.27 -46.25 -5.20
N LYS A 138 -1.37 -45.15 -4.44
CA LYS A 138 -0.69 -43.86 -4.67
C LYS A 138 -0.98 -43.17 -6.02
N LYS A 139 -1.99 -43.63 -6.77
CA LYS A 139 -2.53 -42.89 -7.92
C LYS A 139 -3.03 -41.50 -7.50
N ILE A 140 -2.92 -40.53 -8.39
CA ILE A 140 -3.42 -39.18 -8.20
C ILE A 140 -4.80 -39.07 -8.84
N ARG A 141 -5.75 -38.41 -8.16
CA ARG A 141 -7.06 -38.09 -8.73
C ARG A 141 -7.00 -36.73 -9.45
N SER A 142 -7.31 -36.70 -10.74
CA SER A 142 -7.36 -35.48 -11.54
C SER A 142 -8.55 -34.59 -11.16
N LYS A 143 -8.58 -33.34 -11.68
CA LYS A 143 -9.71 -32.42 -11.48
C LYS A 143 -11.02 -32.95 -12.08
N GLU A 144 -10.93 -33.75 -13.14
CA GLU A 144 -12.04 -34.42 -13.83
C GLU A 144 -12.50 -35.68 -13.08
N GLY A 145 -11.76 -36.08 -12.03
CA GLY A 145 -12.10 -37.21 -11.15
C GLY A 145 -11.51 -38.55 -11.58
N ALA A 146 -10.74 -38.60 -12.67
CA ALA A 146 -10.02 -39.80 -13.14
C ALA A 146 -8.83 -40.12 -12.23
N TRP A 147 -8.43 -41.40 -12.17
CA TRP A 147 -7.28 -41.86 -11.39
C TRP A 147 -6.11 -42.24 -12.29
N GLU A 148 -4.99 -41.54 -12.13
CA GLU A 148 -3.80 -41.67 -12.98
C GLU A 148 -2.56 -42.01 -12.18
N GLN A 149 -1.54 -42.57 -12.84
CA GLN A 149 -0.23 -42.77 -12.21
C GLN A 149 0.43 -41.43 -11.91
N LEU A 150 1.18 -41.38 -10.80
CA LEU A 150 1.82 -40.17 -10.31
C LEU A 150 2.76 -39.56 -11.35
N GLU A 151 3.56 -40.40 -12.01
CA GLU A 151 4.52 -40.00 -13.03
C GLU A 151 3.81 -39.39 -14.24
N SER A 152 2.72 -40.03 -14.70
CA SER A 152 1.92 -39.53 -15.82
C SER A 152 1.29 -38.18 -15.49
N TYR A 153 0.68 -38.07 -14.31
CA TYR A 153 0.02 -36.85 -13.87
C TYR A 153 1.03 -35.69 -13.74
N ILE A 154 2.17 -35.91 -13.07
CA ILE A 154 3.18 -34.88 -12.87
C ILE A 154 3.84 -34.48 -14.19
N SER A 155 4.15 -35.41 -15.10
CA SER A 155 4.73 -35.04 -16.41
C SER A 155 3.77 -34.25 -17.32
N GLN A 156 2.46 -34.42 -17.14
CA GLN A 156 1.45 -33.64 -17.87
C GLN A 156 1.20 -32.26 -17.26
N HIS A 157 1.26 -32.13 -15.93
CA HIS A 157 0.85 -30.92 -15.19
C HIS A 157 2.01 -30.08 -14.65
N ALA A 158 3.19 -30.66 -14.51
CA ALA A 158 4.44 -29.98 -14.26
C ALA A 158 5.32 -30.17 -15.49
N ASN A 159 6.00 -29.11 -15.92
CA ASN A 159 6.89 -29.15 -17.07
C ASN A 159 8.19 -29.92 -16.75
N THR A 160 8.07 -31.20 -16.37
CA THR A 160 9.13 -32.06 -15.83
C THR A 160 9.06 -33.45 -16.46
N LYS A 161 10.25 -34.00 -16.77
CA LYS A 161 10.42 -35.36 -17.28
C LYS A 161 11.09 -36.22 -16.22
N PHE A 162 10.67 -37.47 -16.09
CA PHE A 162 11.30 -38.43 -15.17
C PHE A 162 12.43 -39.18 -15.85
N SER A 163 13.59 -39.25 -15.18
CA SER A 163 14.62 -40.26 -15.46
C SER A 163 14.44 -41.43 -14.51
N HIS A 164 14.82 -42.63 -14.95
CA HIS A 164 14.76 -43.83 -14.12
C HIS A 164 16.16 -44.16 -13.61
N GLY A 165 16.29 -44.34 -12.30
CA GLY A 165 17.51 -44.75 -11.63
C GLY A 165 17.18 -45.52 -10.37
N TYR A 166 18.16 -46.25 -9.84
CA TYR A 166 18.01 -46.97 -8.58
C TYR A 166 18.52 -46.09 -7.42
N CYS A 167 17.75 -45.98 -6.34
CA CYS A 167 18.28 -45.43 -5.10
C CYS A 167 19.30 -46.41 -4.48
N PRO A 168 20.20 -45.94 -3.59
CA PRO A 168 21.22 -46.80 -2.98
C PRO A 168 20.66 -48.06 -2.31
N GLU A 169 19.49 -47.97 -1.67
CA GLU A 169 18.86 -49.12 -1.03
C GLU A 169 18.36 -50.18 -2.02
N CYS A 170 17.68 -49.74 -3.09
CA CYS A 170 17.21 -50.64 -4.14
C CYS A 170 18.38 -51.28 -4.88
N MET A 171 19.43 -50.49 -5.15
CA MET A 171 20.65 -50.99 -5.77
C MET A 171 21.29 -52.08 -4.92
N ARG A 172 21.46 -51.84 -3.61
CA ARG A 172 22.02 -52.82 -2.67
C ARG A 172 21.24 -54.13 -2.66
N LYS A 173 19.90 -54.08 -2.62
CA LYS A 173 19.07 -55.29 -2.67
C LYS A 173 19.28 -56.10 -3.95
N ILE A 174 19.44 -55.43 -5.08
CA ILE A 174 19.71 -56.09 -6.37
C ILE A 174 21.09 -56.77 -6.34
N LEU A 175 22.09 -56.09 -5.79
CA LEU A 175 23.46 -56.61 -5.69
C LEU A 175 23.55 -57.79 -4.71
N GLU A 176 22.90 -57.68 -3.55
CA GLU A 176 22.76 -58.78 -2.58
C GLU A 176 22.05 -59.99 -3.21
N ALA A 177 20.95 -59.78 -3.95
CA ALA A 177 20.25 -60.85 -4.65
C ALA A 177 21.08 -61.48 -5.79
N ALA A 178 22.00 -60.71 -6.38
CA ALA A 178 22.96 -61.18 -7.38
C ALA A 178 24.20 -61.85 -6.76
N GLY A 179 24.32 -61.89 -5.42
CA GLY A 179 25.47 -62.47 -4.71
C GLY A 179 26.74 -61.62 -4.77
N LEU A 180 26.63 -60.35 -5.15
CA LEU A 180 27.75 -59.41 -5.20
C LEU A 180 27.90 -58.72 -3.84
N THR A 181 29.13 -58.61 -3.36
CA THR A 181 29.47 -57.95 -2.09
C THR A 181 29.94 -56.51 -2.33
N GLU A 182 29.97 -55.68 -1.28
CA GLU A 182 30.48 -54.30 -1.40
C GLU A 182 31.90 -54.23 -2.00
N LYS A 183 32.74 -55.26 -1.76
CA LYS A 183 34.08 -55.37 -2.34
C LYS A 183 34.09 -55.53 -3.86
N ASP A 184 33.05 -56.12 -4.43
CA ASP A 184 32.93 -56.34 -5.89
C ASP A 184 32.46 -55.05 -6.61
N ILE A 185 31.83 -54.12 -5.89
CA ILE A 185 31.34 -52.83 -6.40
C ILE A 185 32.46 -51.79 -6.44
N ASP A 186 33.29 -51.73 -5.40
CA ASP A 186 34.41 -50.78 -5.30
C ASP A 186 35.57 -51.05 -6.29
N SER A 187 35.49 -52.17 -7.03
CA SER A 187 36.47 -52.58 -8.04
C SER A 187 36.03 -52.34 -9.49
N LEU A 188 34.83 -51.78 -9.70
CA LEU A 188 34.27 -51.35 -10.99
C LEU A 188 34.39 -49.84 -11.20
#